data_AF-A0AAD7B349-F1
#
_entry.id   AF-A0AAD7B349-F1
#
_cell.length_a   1.000
_cell.length_b   1.000
_cell.length_c   1.000
_cell.angle_alpha   90.00
_cell.angle_beta   90.00
_cell.angle_gamma   90.00
#
_symmetry.space_group_name_H-M   'P 1'
#
loop_
_entity.id
_entity.type
_entity.pdbx_description
1 polymer ?
#
loop_
_entity_poly.entity_id
_entity_poly.type
_entity_poly.pdbx_seq_one_letter_code
_entity_poly.pdbx_strand_id
1 'polypeptide(L)'
;MPRHKSIAKRPPPFRNFDFLLVPIYARFSSHLHPALTVVQPLHTHLLESCRESELPPGPPTLPIIGNLHLFPTKSPHLKFTEWARTYGGIYSLKIGLGTVIVVTDPNVVKELLEKKSGSTSDRPAIYFVELVTRGLHVALARYAHSILTAQAAERHLPIQQAEAAQLLYDILCTPEGFFTHGRRYSSSVIMSVLYGKRAPRYETPETTLFFRMWHEWTALLEPGATPPIDLIPLLRFFPPWPTKWKRAATRIRAWQRDLYFRLLGQTEDRLRRGEPNGSYMEEVVRKQKEFGLDRETAAYFAGALIEGGSDTTSTYLNSFILCMVAHPHVQKRAQEEIDRIIHRFRPVAPLLFPHAATKSERYLNYMIPNGSTIFVNRWGIFHDPDVYEDPESFLPERLLLTENGTKPGLETSSLKPTLSFGVGRRACAGIHVAQNSININVMNLLWAFDFKPPVDLEGNVIEPDLWGQGITTDPLPFECQITPRTREKAELIRQEFFDATDVFEKFEFGLSSEDREFVAQSRRRSSM
;
A
#
# COMPACT_ATOMS: atom_id res chain seq x y z
N MET A 1 43.92 -10.17 -51.50
CA MET A 1 44.87 -9.16 -52.05
C MET A 1 44.04 -7.90 -52.33
N PRO A 2 44.46 -6.66 -52.03
CA PRO A 2 45.70 -6.18 -51.35
C PRO A 2 45.80 -6.71 -49.88
N ARG A 3 46.69 -6.34 -48.95
CA ARG A 3 48.13 -5.95 -48.93
C ARG A 3 48.55 -4.65 -49.66
N HIS A 4 49.10 -3.62 -49.00
CA HIS A 4 50.34 -3.73 -48.19
C HIS A 4 50.69 -2.48 -47.31
N LYS A 5 51.31 -2.74 -46.13
CA LYS A 5 52.55 -2.13 -45.53
C LYS A 5 52.64 -0.60 -45.22
N SER A 6 53.51 -0.10 -44.31
CA SER A 6 54.53 -0.75 -43.43
C SER A 6 55.08 0.14 -42.27
N ILE A 7 55.02 -0.38 -41.02
CA ILE A 7 56.12 -0.55 -40.01
C ILE A 7 57.09 0.62 -39.66
N ALA A 8 57.17 0.97 -38.36
CA ALA A 8 58.41 1.05 -37.53
C ALA A 8 58.10 1.48 -36.08
N LYS A 9 58.80 1.09 -34.99
CA LYS A 9 59.78 0.01 -34.69
C LYS A 9 59.81 -0.18 -33.15
N ARG A 10 60.10 -1.38 -32.64
CA ARG A 10 60.71 -1.62 -31.30
C ARG A 10 62.21 -1.94 -31.50
N PRO A 11 63.08 -1.75 -30.49
CA PRO A 11 63.70 -2.92 -29.83
C PRO A 11 63.75 -2.71 -28.27
N PRO A 12 64.57 -3.39 -27.44
CA PRO A 12 63.95 -4.28 -26.43
C PRO A 12 64.60 -4.10 -25.00
N PRO A 13 64.86 -5.11 -24.12
CA PRO A 13 64.65 -4.91 -22.67
C PRO A 13 65.91 -5.02 -21.78
N PHE A 14 65.83 -4.55 -20.53
CA PHE A 14 66.72 -4.98 -19.44
C PHE A 14 65.98 -5.18 -18.10
N ARG A 15 66.59 -5.96 -17.21
CA ARG A 15 66.07 -6.39 -15.90
C ARG A 15 66.79 -5.67 -14.75
N ASN A 16 66.09 -5.56 -13.63
CA ASN A 16 66.55 -5.49 -12.24
C ASN A 16 67.70 -4.52 -11.88
N PHE A 17 67.47 -3.66 -10.89
CA PHE A 17 68.20 -3.74 -9.61
C PHE A 17 67.46 -2.95 -8.52
N ASP A 18 67.15 -3.61 -7.40
CA ASP A 18 66.79 -2.92 -6.15
C ASP A 18 68.07 -2.51 -5.42
N PHE A 19 68.13 -1.27 -4.92
CA PHE A 19 68.29 -0.91 -3.50
C PHE A 19 68.75 0.56 -3.30
N LEU A 20 68.52 1.08 -2.09
CA LEU A 20 69.23 2.22 -1.48
C LEU A 20 69.14 3.60 -2.18
N LEU A 21 68.15 4.41 -1.80
CA LEU A 21 68.37 5.49 -0.80
C LEU A 21 67.10 6.34 -0.53
N VAL A 22 66.51 6.14 0.64
CA VAL A 22 65.73 7.14 1.40
C VAL A 22 66.76 7.77 2.36
N PRO A 23 66.90 9.12 2.51
CA PRO A 23 65.79 9.99 2.92
C PRO A 23 65.80 11.46 2.42
N ILE A 24 64.72 11.88 1.74
CA ILE A 24 64.24 13.28 1.81
C ILE A 24 62.71 13.26 2.05
N TYR A 25 62.30 12.70 3.19
CA TYR A 25 60.89 12.53 3.56
C TYR A 25 60.56 13.12 4.94
N ALA A 26 61.08 14.32 5.22
CA ALA A 26 61.12 14.88 6.57
C ALA A 26 60.85 16.41 6.66
N ARG A 27 59.82 16.94 5.97
CA ARG A 27 59.18 18.22 6.39
C ARG A 27 57.78 18.61 5.88
N PHE A 28 57.18 17.90 4.92
CA PHE A 28 55.85 18.26 4.37
C PHE A 28 54.81 17.11 4.32
N SER A 29 54.86 16.18 5.28
CA SER A 29 53.97 15.00 5.31
C SER A 29 52.74 15.13 6.25
N SER A 30 52.60 16.22 7.00
CA SER A 30 51.58 16.38 8.06
C SER A 30 50.19 16.82 7.58
N HIS A 31 50.03 17.23 6.33
CA HIS A 31 48.76 17.78 5.81
C HIS A 31 48.16 17.04 4.61
N LEU A 32 48.92 16.18 3.91
CA LEU A 32 48.40 15.40 2.78
C LEU A 32 47.60 14.14 3.18
N HIS A 33 47.90 13.52 4.33
CA HIS A 33 47.14 12.35 4.81
C HIS A 33 45.66 12.63 5.11
N PRO A 34 45.26 13.67 5.88
CA PRO A 34 43.83 13.95 6.09
C PRO A 34 43.12 14.39 4.81
N ALA A 35 43.83 14.98 3.84
CA ALA A 35 43.26 15.27 2.53
C ALA A 35 42.94 13.98 1.78
N LEU A 36 43.87 13.02 1.68
CA LEU A 36 43.65 11.75 0.98
C LEU A 36 42.55 10.88 1.62
N THR A 37 42.48 10.80 2.95
CA THR A 37 41.43 10.02 3.64
C THR A 37 40.03 10.64 3.56
N VAL A 38 39.89 11.92 3.17
CA VAL A 38 38.58 12.55 2.89
C VAL A 38 38.28 12.57 1.39
N VAL A 39 39.26 12.93 0.56
CA VAL A 39 39.10 13.06 -0.90
C VAL A 39 38.83 11.72 -1.57
N GLN A 40 39.44 10.61 -1.12
CA GLN A 40 39.19 9.32 -1.76
C GLN A 40 37.75 8.81 -1.53
N PRO A 41 37.19 8.85 -0.30
CA PRO A 41 35.75 8.68 -0.11
C PRO A 41 34.88 9.68 -0.88
N LEU A 42 35.24 10.97 -0.90
CA LEU A 42 34.48 11.98 -1.64
C LEU A 42 34.41 11.67 -3.14
N HIS A 43 35.53 11.28 -3.74
CA HIS A 43 35.63 10.93 -5.16
C HIS A 43 34.78 9.71 -5.52
N THR A 44 34.81 8.66 -4.67
CA THR A 44 33.90 7.52 -4.81
C THR A 44 32.44 7.96 -4.70
N HIS A 45 32.09 8.77 -3.69
CA HIS A 45 30.73 9.29 -3.49
C HIS A 45 30.25 10.19 -4.64
N LEU A 46 31.15 10.95 -5.26
CA LEU A 46 30.89 11.80 -6.43
C LEU A 46 30.63 10.98 -7.71
N LEU A 47 31.30 9.84 -7.88
CA LEU A 47 31.06 8.93 -9.00
C LEU A 47 29.79 8.09 -8.79
N GLU A 48 29.60 7.54 -7.59
CA GLU A 48 28.45 6.67 -7.25
C GLU A 48 27.11 7.42 -7.15
N SER A 49 27.12 8.75 -7.00
CA SER A 49 25.91 9.59 -7.04
C SER A 49 25.54 10.09 -8.45
N CYS A 50 26.45 9.97 -9.42
CA CYS A 50 26.12 10.13 -10.84
C CYS A 50 25.34 8.91 -11.36
N ARG A 51 24.51 9.09 -12.40
CA ARG A 51 23.84 7.96 -13.06
C ARG A 51 24.83 7.16 -13.90
N GLU A 52 24.95 5.87 -13.63
CA GLU A 52 25.74 4.92 -14.39
C GLU A 52 25.14 4.69 -15.79
N SER A 53 25.98 4.52 -16.81
CA SER A 53 25.56 4.43 -18.22
C SER A 53 24.70 3.21 -18.56
N GLU A 54 24.63 2.21 -17.69
CA GLU A 54 23.75 1.04 -17.85
C GLU A 54 22.38 1.21 -17.19
N LEU A 55 22.14 2.27 -16.40
CA LEU A 55 20.83 2.50 -15.80
C LEU A 55 19.81 2.99 -16.84
N PRO A 56 18.50 2.78 -16.61
CA PRO A 56 17.45 3.48 -17.33
C PRO A 56 17.64 5.02 -17.30
N PRO A 57 17.15 5.77 -18.30
CA PRO A 57 17.30 7.23 -18.41
C PRO A 57 16.65 7.98 -17.22
N GLY A 58 16.71 9.30 -17.19
CA GLY A 58 16.01 10.10 -16.16
C GLY A 58 16.57 11.50 -15.94
N PRO A 59 16.05 12.24 -14.94
CA PRO A 59 16.48 13.60 -14.62
C PRO A 59 18.01 13.73 -14.37
N PRO A 60 18.65 14.86 -14.71
CA PRO A 60 20.06 15.12 -14.41
C PRO A 60 20.38 15.03 -12.92
N THR A 61 21.50 14.38 -12.59
CA THR A 61 21.98 14.17 -11.21
C THR A 61 22.91 15.29 -10.78
N LEU A 62 22.69 15.89 -9.60
CA LEU A 62 23.70 16.74 -8.96
C LEU A 62 24.74 15.87 -8.24
N PRO A 63 26.00 16.32 -8.13
CA PRO A 63 27.03 15.58 -7.41
C PRO A 63 26.67 15.38 -5.93
N ILE A 64 27.11 14.26 -5.33
CA ILE A 64 26.87 13.82 -3.94
C ILE A 64 25.40 13.44 -3.66
N ILE A 65 24.43 14.28 -4.04
CA ILE A 65 23.01 14.09 -3.67
C ILE A 65 22.14 13.44 -4.76
N GLY A 66 22.64 13.37 -6.00
CA GLY A 66 21.88 12.85 -7.14
C GLY A 66 20.65 13.71 -7.45
N ASN A 67 19.50 13.05 -7.62
CA ASN A 67 18.18 13.65 -7.84
C ASN A 67 17.41 13.95 -6.53
N LEU A 68 18.01 13.81 -5.34
CA LEU A 68 17.31 14.05 -4.06
C LEU A 68 16.66 15.44 -3.99
N HIS A 69 17.31 16.45 -4.58
CA HIS A 69 16.82 17.82 -4.70
C HIS A 69 15.56 18.00 -5.58
N LEU A 70 15.22 16.99 -6.39
CA LEU A 70 14.01 16.95 -7.22
C LEU A 70 12.96 15.96 -6.67
N PHE A 71 13.28 15.20 -5.61
CA PHE A 71 12.43 14.11 -5.18
C PHE A 71 11.16 14.65 -4.51
N PRO A 72 9.95 14.33 -5.04
CA PRO A 72 8.70 14.89 -4.54
C PRO A 72 8.38 14.39 -3.13
N THR A 73 8.15 15.33 -2.20
CA THR A 73 7.69 15.04 -0.83
C THR A 73 6.17 14.87 -0.73
N LYS A 74 5.41 15.27 -1.76
CA LYS A 74 3.96 15.09 -1.87
C LYS A 74 3.58 14.48 -3.21
N SER A 75 2.52 13.67 -3.22
CA SER A 75 1.93 13.00 -4.40
C SER A 75 2.96 12.53 -5.44
N PRO A 76 3.96 11.70 -5.06
CA PRO A 76 5.09 11.33 -5.92
C PRO A 76 4.69 10.73 -7.27
N HIS A 77 3.54 10.06 -7.34
CA HIS A 77 2.96 9.50 -8.57
C HIS A 77 2.71 10.54 -9.68
N LEU A 78 2.36 11.79 -9.34
CA LEU A 78 2.13 12.85 -10.33
C LEU A 78 3.45 13.23 -11.02
N LYS A 79 4.48 13.54 -10.23
CA LYS A 79 5.83 13.87 -10.76
C LYS A 79 6.46 12.68 -11.47
N PHE A 80 6.20 11.47 -11.00
CA PHE A 80 6.66 10.25 -11.67
C PHE A 80 5.97 10.02 -13.03
N THR A 81 4.71 10.43 -13.17
CA THR A 81 3.99 10.38 -14.46
C THR A 81 4.49 11.46 -15.44
N GLU A 82 4.81 12.66 -14.95
CA GLU A 82 5.50 13.69 -15.75
C GLU A 82 6.87 13.19 -16.27
N TRP A 83 7.65 12.53 -15.41
CA TRP A 83 8.93 11.93 -15.80
C TRP A 83 8.78 10.72 -16.70
N ALA A 84 7.74 9.90 -16.57
CA ALA A 84 7.45 8.82 -17.52
C ALA A 84 7.20 9.37 -18.94
N ARG A 85 6.45 10.48 -19.06
CA ARG A 85 6.23 11.19 -20.34
C ARG A 85 7.53 11.79 -20.93
N THR A 86 8.56 12.02 -20.10
CA THR A 86 9.84 12.63 -20.51
C THR A 86 10.93 11.59 -20.82
N TYR A 87 10.97 10.48 -20.09
CA TYR A 87 12.07 9.49 -20.11
C TYR A 87 11.63 8.07 -20.51
N GLY A 88 10.33 7.86 -20.75
CA GLY A 88 9.75 6.57 -21.12
C GLY A 88 9.30 5.71 -19.93
N GLY A 89 8.72 4.56 -20.25
CA GLY A 89 8.05 3.67 -19.29
C GLY A 89 8.94 2.97 -18.25
N ILE A 90 10.27 3.12 -18.33
CA ILE A 90 11.22 2.77 -17.28
C ILE A 90 12.32 3.82 -17.21
N TYR A 91 12.53 4.40 -16.02
CA TYR A 91 13.53 5.43 -15.77
C TYR A 91 14.12 5.30 -14.35
N SER A 92 15.25 5.97 -14.08
CA SER A 92 16.00 5.87 -12.82
C SER A 92 16.23 7.22 -12.15
N LEU A 93 16.32 7.19 -10.81
CA LEU A 93 16.72 8.31 -9.96
C LEU A 93 17.88 7.85 -9.06
N LYS A 94 18.91 8.68 -8.92
CA LYS A 94 19.98 8.51 -7.92
C LYS A 94 19.59 9.31 -6.68
N ILE A 95 19.65 8.73 -5.49
CA ILE A 95 19.25 9.35 -4.23
C ILE A 95 20.39 9.14 -3.22
N GLY A 96 21.31 10.12 -3.17
CA GLY A 96 22.66 9.87 -2.66
C GLY A 96 23.33 8.75 -3.46
N LEU A 97 23.80 7.71 -2.77
CA LEU A 97 24.32 6.47 -3.37
C LEU A 97 23.22 5.49 -3.82
N GLY A 98 21.98 5.67 -3.35
CA GLY A 98 20.87 4.76 -3.63
C GLY A 98 20.39 4.88 -5.07
N THR A 99 20.05 3.76 -5.70
CA THR A 99 19.39 3.73 -7.02
C THR A 99 17.92 3.39 -6.85
N VAL A 100 17.06 4.25 -7.39
CA VAL A 100 15.61 4.05 -7.47
C VAL A 100 15.22 3.87 -8.93
N ILE A 101 14.53 2.77 -9.23
CA ILE A 101 13.95 2.52 -10.56
C ILE A 101 12.44 2.76 -10.46
N VAL A 102 11.89 3.55 -11.38
CA VAL A 102 10.45 3.74 -11.50
C VAL A 102 9.97 3.09 -12.80
N VAL A 103 8.94 2.27 -12.70
CA VAL A 103 8.33 1.55 -13.82
C VAL A 103 6.90 2.05 -14.00
N THR A 104 6.57 2.49 -15.21
CA THR A 104 5.23 2.92 -15.63
C THR A 104 4.69 2.09 -16.80
N ASP A 105 5.52 1.34 -17.53
CA ASP A 105 5.05 0.43 -18.59
C ASP A 105 4.58 -0.93 -18.01
N PRO A 106 3.32 -1.35 -18.27
CA PRO A 106 2.76 -2.61 -17.75
C PRO A 106 3.48 -3.87 -18.28
N ASN A 107 4.12 -3.80 -19.45
CA ASN A 107 4.94 -4.89 -20.00
C ASN A 107 6.24 -5.03 -19.21
N VAL A 108 6.88 -3.91 -18.86
CA VAL A 108 8.04 -3.91 -17.96
C VAL A 108 7.67 -4.45 -16.58
N VAL A 109 6.48 -4.10 -16.04
CA VAL A 109 5.97 -4.69 -14.79
C VAL A 109 5.80 -6.21 -14.92
N LYS A 110 5.20 -6.71 -16.00
CA LYS A 110 4.99 -8.14 -16.28
C LYS A 110 6.32 -8.92 -16.38
N GLU A 111 7.30 -8.40 -17.12
CA GLU A 111 8.61 -9.04 -17.22
C GLU A 111 9.40 -8.98 -15.90
N LEU A 112 9.48 -7.80 -15.26
CA LEU A 112 10.36 -7.57 -14.11
C LEU A 112 9.78 -8.09 -12.79
N LEU A 113 8.46 -7.97 -12.57
CA LEU A 113 7.82 -8.23 -11.28
C LEU A 113 6.87 -9.44 -11.26
N GLU A 114 6.39 -9.94 -12.41
CA GLU A 114 5.80 -11.29 -12.49
C GLU A 114 6.86 -12.34 -12.84
N LYS A 115 7.39 -12.33 -14.08
CA LYS A 115 8.30 -13.39 -14.57
C LYS A 115 9.62 -13.40 -13.80
N LYS A 116 10.25 -12.24 -13.59
CA LYS A 116 11.47 -12.10 -12.78
C LYS A 116 11.20 -11.91 -11.27
N SER A 117 9.98 -12.22 -10.79
CA SER A 117 9.66 -12.19 -9.35
C SER A 117 10.60 -13.03 -8.47
N GLY A 118 11.35 -13.97 -9.06
CA GLY A 118 12.48 -14.66 -8.42
C GLY A 118 13.52 -13.73 -7.79
N SER A 119 13.84 -12.59 -8.42
CA SER A 119 14.92 -11.65 -8.05
C SER A 119 14.46 -10.24 -7.69
N THR A 120 13.15 -9.95 -7.71
CA THR A 120 12.58 -8.59 -7.54
C THR A 120 11.48 -8.50 -6.48
N SER A 121 11.32 -9.54 -5.66
CA SER A 121 10.24 -9.68 -4.68
C SER A 121 10.65 -9.44 -3.23
N ASP A 122 11.72 -8.69 -2.98
CA ASP A 122 12.16 -8.32 -1.61
C ASP A 122 11.79 -6.87 -1.30
N ARG A 123 12.13 -6.39 -0.10
CA ARG A 123 11.79 -5.04 0.39
C ARG A 123 13.06 -4.26 0.76
N PRO A 124 13.10 -2.93 0.51
CA PRO A 124 14.21 -2.11 0.96
C PRO A 124 14.23 -2.01 2.49
N ALA A 125 15.43 -1.94 3.09
CA ALA A 125 15.57 -1.77 4.52
C ALA A 125 15.27 -0.31 4.91
N ILE A 126 14.15 -0.08 5.59
CA ILE A 126 13.72 1.23 6.11
C ILE A 126 13.92 1.23 7.63
N TYR A 127 14.88 2.01 8.15
CA TYR A 127 15.27 1.93 9.57
C TYR A 127 14.13 2.28 10.54
N PHE A 128 13.20 3.16 10.15
CA PHE A 128 12.01 3.45 10.94
C PHE A 128 11.09 2.21 11.09
N VAL A 129 10.90 1.44 10.01
CA VAL A 129 10.09 0.20 10.04
C VAL A 129 10.74 -0.84 10.95
N GLU A 130 12.07 -0.97 10.89
CA GLU A 130 12.83 -1.84 11.79
C GLU A 130 12.71 -1.40 13.26
N LEU A 131 12.83 -0.10 13.55
CA LEU A 131 12.70 0.47 14.90
C LEU A 131 11.32 0.20 15.53
N VAL A 132 10.25 0.30 14.75
CA VAL A 132 8.88 0.04 15.22
C VAL A 132 8.58 -1.46 15.30
N THR A 133 8.94 -2.24 14.28
CA THR A 133 8.38 -3.59 14.09
C THR A 133 9.38 -4.72 14.31
N ARG A 134 10.67 -4.40 14.51
CA ARG A 134 11.80 -5.36 14.53
C ARG A 134 11.89 -6.24 13.27
N GLY A 135 11.39 -5.74 12.14
CA GLY A 135 11.41 -6.45 10.85
C GLY A 135 10.29 -7.48 10.66
N LEU A 136 9.31 -7.54 11.56
CA LEU A 136 8.22 -8.54 11.54
C LEU A 136 6.97 -8.11 10.75
N HIS A 137 6.96 -6.90 10.19
CA HIS A 137 5.83 -6.33 9.44
C HIS A 137 5.66 -6.98 8.06
N VAL A 138 4.78 -7.98 7.94
CA VAL A 138 4.69 -8.90 6.77
C VAL A 138 4.70 -8.21 5.40
N ALA A 139 4.00 -7.07 5.24
CA ALA A 139 3.93 -6.38 3.95
C ALA A 139 5.26 -5.72 3.53
N LEU A 140 6.10 -5.35 4.52
CA LEU A 140 7.40 -4.70 4.38
C LEU A 140 8.57 -5.62 4.77
N ALA A 141 8.30 -6.82 5.27
CA ALA A 141 9.27 -7.83 5.67
C ALA A 141 9.69 -8.72 4.49
N ARG A 142 10.89 -9.28 4.62
CA ARG A 142 11.49 -10.15 3.60
C ARG A 142 10.73 -11.47 3.45
N TYR A 143 10.12 -11.96 4.52
CA TYR A 143 9.34 -13.21 4.57
C TYR A 143 7.84 -12.92 4.52
N ALA A 144 7.08 -13.75 3.78
CA ALA A 144 5.62 -13.73 3.78
C ALA A 144 5.05 -15.10 3.37
N HIS A 145 4.07 -15.59 4.13
CA HIS A 145 3.17 -16.66 3.69
C HIS A 145 1.80 -16.07 3.31
N SER A 146 1.25 -16.48 2.17
CA SER A 146 -0.13 -16.18 1.77
C SER A 146 -1.08 -17.25 2.31
N ILE A 147 -2.03 -16.87 3.17
CA ILE A 147 -2.87 -17.83 3.90
C ILE A 147 -4.39 -17.56 3.74
N LEU A 148 -4.78 -16.40 3.18
CA LEU A 148 -6.14 -16.09 2.75
C LEU A 148 -6.40 -16.61 1.32
N THR A 149 -6.45 -17.93 1.15
CA THR A 149 -6.75 -18.56 -0.16
C THR A 149 -8.20 -18.31 -0.59
N ALA A 150 -8.53 -18.53 -1.88
CA ALA A 150 -9.91 -18.42 -2.38
C ALA A 150 -10.89 -19.29 -1.55
N GLN A 151 -10.52 -20.55 -1.30
CA GLN A 151 -11.31 -21.48 -0.50
C GLN A 151 -11.44 -21.08 0.98
N ALA A 152 -10.51 -20.29 1.52
CA ALA A 152 -10.67 -19.67 2.84
C ALA A 152 -11.66 -18.49 2.76
N ALA A 153 -11.54 -17.63 1.75
CA ALA A 153 -12.41 -16.47 1.57
C ALA A 153 -13.89 -16.84 1.37
N GLU A 154 -14.19 -17.96 0.69
CA GLU A 154 -15.55 -18.53 0.58
C GLU A 154 -16.17 -18.83 1.94
N ARG A 155 -15.42 -19.44 2.86
CA ARG A 155 -15.89 -19.76 4.24
C ARG A 155 -16.21 -18.51 5.06
N HIS A 156 -15.68 -17.36 4.66
CA HIS A 156 -15.89 -16.07 5.30
C HIS A 156 -16.95 -15.21 4.59
N LEU A 157 -17.64 -15.73 3.56
CA LEU A 157 -18.70 -14.99 2.87
C LEU A 157 -19.88 -14.60 3.78
N PRO A 158 -20.38 -15.45 4.70
CA PRO A 158 -21.49 -15.06 5.59
C PRO A 158 -21.13 -13.90 6.53
N ILE A 159 -19.86 -13.78 6.95
CA ILE A 159 -19.37 -12.66 7.76
C ILE A 159 -19.46 -11.35 6.98
N GLN A 160 -19.06 -11.38 5.70
CA GLN A 160 -19.10 -10.21 4.82
C GLN A 160 -20.54 -9.80 4.48
N GLN A 161 -21.42 -10.77 4.26
CA GLN A 161 -22.85 -10.52 4.03
C GLN A 161 -23.51 -9.88 5.26
N ALA A 162 -23.29 -10.44 6.46
CA ALA A 162 -23.83 -9.89 7.70
C ALA A 162 -23.29 -8.48 8.00
N GLU A 163 -21.97 -8.26 7.93
CA GLU A 163 -21.39 -6.92 8.15
C GLU A 163 -21.83 -5.90 7.10
N ALA A 164 -22.12 -6.33 5.86
CA ALA A 164 -22.68 -5.49 4.80
C ALA A 164 -24.15 -5.14 5.05
N ALA A 165 -24.96 -6.07 5.56
CA ALA A 165 -26.31 -5.76 6.05
C ALA A 165 -26.26 -4.71 7.17
N GLN A 166 -25.30 -4.80 8.11
CA GLN A 166 -25.09 -3.71 9.06
C GLN A 166 -24.56 -2.43 8.39
N LEU A 167 -23.73 -2.48 7.33
CA LEU A 167 -23.32 -1.25 6.62
C LEU A 167 -24.52 -0.50 6.03
N LEU A 168 -25.48 -1.22 5.46
CA LEU A 168 -26.74 -0.61 5.03
C LEU A 168 -27.55 -0.06 6.22
N TYR A 169 -27.65 -0.80 7.32
CA TYR A 169 -28.39 -0.37 8.51
C TYR A 169 -27.79 0.87 9.20
N ASP A 170 -26.46 0.90 9.40
CA ASP A 170 -25.75 2.03 10.01
C ASP A 170 -25.94 3.31 9.18
N ILE A 171 -25.84 3.20 7.84
CA ILE A 171 -26.08 4.31 6.90
C ILE A 171 -27.57 4.72 6.89
N LEU A 172 -28.50 3.76 6.99
CA LEU A 172 -29.94 4.05 7.06
C LEU A 172 -30.34 4.77 8.36
N CYS A 173 -29.68 4.46 9.48
CA CYS A 173 -29.97 5.04 10.78
C CYS A 173 -29.18 6.32 11.11
N THR A 174 -27.99 6.48 10.54
CA THR A 174 -27.08 7.62 10.76
C THR A 174 -26.27 7.91 9.49
N PRO A 175 -26.89 8.44 8.42
CA PRO A 175 -26.24 8.65 7.13
C PRO A 175 -25.04 9.61 7.21
N GLU A 176 -25.03 10.54 8.17
CA GLU A 176 -23.94 11.46 8.46
C GLU A 176 -22.65 10.72 8.87
N GLY A 177 -22.78 9.51 9.43
CA GLY A 177 -21.67 8.67 9.86
C GLY A 177 -21.06 7.79 8.77
N PHE A 178 -21.50 7.87 7.50
CA PHE A 178 -21.13 6.92 6.44
C PHE A 178 -19.61 6.67 6.31
N PHE A 179 -18.80 7.72 6.45
CA PHE A 179 -17.34 7.67 6.33
C PHE A 179 -16.69 6.82 7.43
N THR A 180 -17.26 6.82 8.63
CA THR A 180 -16.88 5.93 9.75
C THR A 180 -17.54 4.56 9.65
N HIS A 181 -18.72 4.44 9.04
CA HIS A 181 -19.38 3.14 8.84
C HIS A 181 -18.61 2.25 7.86
N GLY A 182 -18.09 2.81 6.76
CA GLY A 182 -17.19 2.10 5.86
C GLY A 182 -15.90 1.61 6.55
N ARG A 183 -15.37 2.40 7.49
CA ARG A 183 -14.24 2.03 8.36
C ARG A 183 -14.61 0.94 9.37
N ARG A 184 -15.79 1.01 10.00
CA ARG A 184 -16.36 -0.04 10.88
C ARG A 184 -16.51 -1.37 10.14
N TYR A 185 -17.15 -1.37 8.97
CA TYR A 185 -17.33 -2.56 8.13
C TYR A 185 -16.00 -3.27 7.88
N SER A 186 -15.01 -2.54 7.36
CA SER A 186 -13.75 -3.12 6.92
C SER A 186 -12.96 -3.72 8.09
N SER A 187 -12.91 -3.04 9.24
CA SER A 187 -12.29 -3.58 10.45
C SER A 187 -13.07 -4.76 11.04
N SER A 188 -14.40 -4.70 11.10
CA SER A 188 -15.21 -5.76 11.69
C SER A 188 -15.11 -7.07 10.92
N VAL A 189 -15.13 -7.02 9.57
CA VAL A 189 -14.91 -8.19 8.72
C VAL A 189 -13.54 -8.82 8.99
N ILE A 190 -12.45 -8.04 8.92
CA ILE A 190 -11.10 -8.63 9.05
C ILE A 190 -10.81 -9.10 10.49
N MET A 191 -11.33 -8.43 11.51
CA MET A 191 -11.20 -8.86 12.91
C MET A 191 -12.01 -10.15 13.19
N SER A 192 -13.21 -10.29 12.62
CA SER A 192 -14.00 -11.53 12.70
C SER A 192 -13.31 -12.69 11.98
N VAL A 193 -12.77 -12.46 10.78
CA VAL A 193 -12.01 -13.48 10.02
C VAL A 193 -10.75 -13.92 10.77
N LEU A 194 -9.95 -12.98 11.27
CA LEU A 194 -8.67 -13.29 11.90
C LEU A 194 -8.81 -13.80 13.34
N TYR A 195 -9.50 -13.06 14.21
CA TYR A 195 -9.52 -13.32 15.66
C TYR A 195 -10.89 -13.80 16.17
N GLY A 196 -11.92 -13.79 15.33
CA GLY A 196 -13.26 -14.21 15.73
C GLY A 196 -13.89 -13.22 16.70
N LYS A 197 -13.57 -11.94 16.56
CA LYS A 197 -14.18 -10.83 17.30
C LYS A 197 -14.59 -9.75 16.32
N ARG A 198 -15.87 -9.35 16.33
CA ARG A 198 -16.41 -8.27 15.50
C ARG A 198 -16.25 -6.90 16.17
N ALA A 199 -16.39 -5.84 15.38
CA ALA A 199 -16.43 -4.45 15.84
C ALA A 199 -17.81 -3.86 15.52
N PRO A 200 -18.78 -3.87 16.48
CA PRO A 200 -20.16 -3.50 16.19
C PRO A 200 -20.37 -2.01 15.90
N ARG A 201 -19.41 -1.14 16.21
CA ARG A 201 -19.43 0.31 15.90
C ARG A 201 -18.01 0.82 15.66
N TYR A 202 -17.85 2.01 15.09
CA TYR A 202 -16.52 2.58 14.84
C TYR A 202 -15.77 2.86 16.16
N GLU A 203 -16.49 3.21 17.22
CA GLU A 203 -15.97 3.56 18.56
C GLU A 203 -15.45 2.35 19.35
N THR A 204 -15.59 1.11 18.83
CA THR A 204 -15.03 -0.10 19.44
C THR A 204 -13.54 0.11 19.76
N PRO A 205 -13.05 -0.22 20.97
CA PRO A 205 -11.70 0.15 21.41
C PRO A 205 -10.57 -0.34 20.49
N GLU A 206 -10.71 -1.53 19.90
CA GLU A 206 -9.74 -2.04 18.93
C GLU A 206 -9.76 -1.30 17.59
N THR A 207 -10.92 -0.86 17.09
CA THR A 207 -11.08 -0.12 15.82
C THR A 207 -10.59 1.32 15.92
N THR A 208 -10.94 2.03 16.99
CA THR A 208 -10.43 3.40 17.24
C THR A 208 -8.92 3.42 17.46
N LEU A 209 -8.38 2.45 18.22
CA LEU A 209 -6.94 2.29 18.40
C LEU A 209 -6.25 1.96 17.07
N PHE A 210 -6.82 1.04 16.26
CA PHE A 210 -6.31 0.70 14.94
C PHE A 210 -6.16 1.95 14.06
N PHE A 211 -7.24 2.69 13.79
CA PHE A 211 -7.16 3.82 12.87
C PHE A 211 -6.25 4.93 13.42
N ARG A 212 -6.30 5.23 14.72
CA ARG A 212 -5.38 6.23 15.34
C ARG A 212 -3.90 5.86 15.16
N MET A 213 -3.57 4.59 15.38
CA MET A 213 -2.22 4.05 15.19
C MET A 213 -1.82 4.06 13.71
N TRP A 214 -2.74 3.67 12.81
CA TRP A 214 -2.49 3.54 11.38
C TRP A 214 -2.22 4.89 10.70
N HIS A 215 -2.95 5.95 11.06
CA HIS A 215 -2.69 7.30 10.51
C HIS A 215 -1.33 7.85 10.97
N GLU A 216 -0.90 7.61 12.23
CA GLU A 216 0.46 7.99 12.66
C GLU A 216 1.56 7.13 12.00
N TRP A 217 1.28 5.87 11.70
CA TRP A 217 2.21 4.94 11.04
C TRP A 217 2.42 5.28 9.57
N THR A 218 1.34 5.46 8.80
CA THR A 218 1.41 5.82 7.38
C THR A 218 2.03 7.19 7.17
N ALA A 219 1.70 8.18 8.01
CA ALA A 219 2.32 9.51 7.96
C ALA A 219 3.84 9.49 8.16
N LEU A 220 4.42 8.51 8.86
CA LEU A 220 5.89 8.39 9.02
C LEU A 220 6.59 7.62 7.90
N LEU A 221 5.81 6.98 7.02
CA LEU A 221 6.29 6.35 5.79
C LEU A 221 6.28 7.33 4.59
N GLU A 222 5.73 8.54 4.75
CA GLU A 222 5.75 9.57 3.70
C GLU A 222 7.16 10.12 3.43
N PRO A 223 7.51 10.44 2.16
CA PRO A 223 8.81 11.00 1.81
C PRO A 223 9.10 12.34 2.50
N GLY A 224 10.01 12.33 3.48
CA GLY A 224 10.43 13.50 4.26
C GLY A 224 9.83 13.57 5.68
N ALA A 225 8.93 12.66 6.07
CA ALA A 225 8.40 12.58 7.43
C ALA A 225 9.45 12.13 8.47
N THR A 226 10.47 11.40 8.00
CA THR A 226 11.73 11.17 8.73
C THR A 226 12.87 11.93 8.05
N PRO A 227 13.94 12.31 8.78
CA PRO A 227 15.21 12.73 8.17
C PRO A 227 15.76 11.61 7.27
N PRO A 228 16.74 11.87 6.37
CA PRO A 228 17.32 10.86 5.49
C PRO A 228 18.24 9.87 6.24
N ILE A 229 17.71 9.19 7.26
CA ILE A 229 18.39 8.28 8.19
C ILE A 229 18.88 6.98 7.55
N ASP A 230 18.35 6.65 6.37
CA ASP A 230 18.76 5.50 5.56
C ASP A 230 19.83 5.87 4.52
N LEU A 231 19.96 7.15 4.18
CA LEU A 231 21.06 7.68 3.34
C LEU A 231 22.25 8.14 4.20
N ILE A 232 21.98 8.63 5.42
CA ILE A 232 22.97 9.18 6.35
C ILE A 232 22.82 8.45 7.70
N PRO A 233 23.45 7.26 7.88
CA PRO A 233 23.31 6.45 9.09
C PRO A 233 23.74 7.17 10.39
N LEU A 234 24.58 8.19 10.31
CA LEU A 234 24.95 9.03 11.47
C LEU A 234 23.73 9.69 12.14
N LEU A 235 22.67 9.99 11.39
CA LEU A 235 21.43 10.56 11.94
C LEU A 235 20.69 9.58 12.88
N ARG A 236 21.00 8.27 12.81
CA ARG A 236 20.41 7.24 13.69
C ARG A 236 20.85 7.40 15.15
N PHE A 237 21.99 8.02 15.43
CA PHE A 237 22.53 8.16 16.80
C PHE A 237 21.91 9.31 17.62
N PHE A 238 21.16 10.24 17.01
CA PHE A 238 20.54 11.35 17.75
C PHE A 238 19.49 10.85 18.77
N PRO A 239 19.44 11.42 19.99
CA PRO A 239 18.53 10.95 21.05
C PRO A 239 17.05 11.21 20.73
N PRO A 240 16.11 10.47 21.37
CA PRO A 240 14.67 10.58 21.13
C PRO A 240 14.03 11.87 21.69
N TRP A 241 14.69 12.56 22.62
CA TRP A 241 14.20 13.79 23.25
C TRP A 241 14.05 14.97 22.27
N PRO A 242 15.03 15.30 21.40
CA PRO A 242 14.82 16.25 20.31
C PRO A 242 14.00 15.68 19.14
N THR A 243 14.13 14.39 18.81
CA THR A 243 13.59 13.83 17.56
C THR A 243 12.11 13.40 17.65
N LYS A 244 11.20 14.23 17.11
CA LYS A 244 9.74 13.96 17.06
C LYS A 244 9.42 12.56 16.51
N TRP A 245 10.02 12.17 15.39
CA TRP A 245 9.77 10.89 14.70
C TRP A 245 10.12 9.67 15.57
N LYS A 246 11.19 9.71 16.38
CA LYS A 246 11.52 8.60 17.29
C LYS A 246 10.49 8.41 18.40
N ARG A 247 9.91 9.51 18.91
CA ARG A 247 8.84 9.42 19.93
C ARG A 247 7.56 8.82 19.34
N ALA A 248 7.21 9.22 18.12
CA ALA A 248 6.10 8.61 17.40
C ALA A 248 6.37 7.12 17.09
N ALA A 249 7.59 6.75 16.66
CA ALA A 249 7.99 5.35 16.48
C ALA A 249 7.78 4.49 17.74
N THR A 250 8.27 4.96 18.90
CA THR A 250 8.07 4.26 20.19
C THR A 250 6.59 4.14 20.55
N ARG A 251 5.79 5.19 20.30
CA ARG A 251 4.34 5.23 20.56
C ARG A 251 3.57 4.27 19.66
N ILE A 252 3.87 4.24 18.37
CA ILE A 252 3.25 3.32 17.40
C ILE A 252 3.62 1.87 17.75
N ARG A 253 4.88 1.57 18.12
CA ARG A 253 5.25 0.22 18.60
C ARG A 253 4.47 -0.17 19.85
N ALA A 254 4.21 0.77 20.77
CA ALA A 254 3.39 0.50 21.95
C ALA A 254 1.94 0.17 21.56
N TRP A 255 1.32 0.95 20.66
CA TRP A 255 -0.05 0.71 20.18
C TRP A 255 -0.20 -0.56 19.33
N GLN A 256 0.72 -0.83 18.39
CA GLN A 256 0.74 -2.09 17.63
C GLN A 256 0.82 -3.30 18.57
N ARG A 257 1.71 -3.26 19.57
CA ARG A 257 1.82 -4.36 20.54
C ARG A 257 0.57 -4.48 21.41
N ASP A 258 0.03 -3.37 21.88
CA ASP A 258 -1.19 -3.34 22.70
C ASP A 258 -2.38 -3.95 21.93
N LEU A 259 -2.61 -3.53 20.69
CA LEU A 259 -3.67 -4.06 19.82
C LEU A 259 -3.45 -5.54 19.46
N TYR A 260 -2.29 -5.89 18.90
CA TYR A 260 -2.05 -7.22 18.31
C TYR A 260 -1.93 -8.32 19.37
N PHE A 261 -1.31 -8.03 20.52
CA PHE A 261 -1.24 -9.02 21.61
C PHE A 261 -2.53 -9.09 22.44
N ARG A 262 -3.37 -8.04 22.48
CA ARG A 262 -4.73 -8.12 23.06
C ARG A 262 -5.63 -9.03 22.25
N LEU A 263 -5.70 -8.83 20.92
CA LEU A 263 -6.54 -9.65 20.04
C LEU A 263 -6.05 -11.11 19.97
N LEU A 264 -4.73 -11.33 19.94
CA LEU A 264 -4.16 -12.67 20.05
C LEU A 264 -4.47 -13.30 21.42
N GLY A 265 -4.32 -12.56 22.52
CA GLY A 265 -4.67 -13.02 23.87
C GLY A 265 -6.14 -13.41 24.02
N GLN A 266 -7.07 -12.61 23.47
CA GLN A 266 -8.51 -12.95 23.45
C GLN A 266 -8.79 -14.26 22.69
N THR A 267 -8.01 -14.55 21.63
CA THR A 267 -8.10 -15.82 20.87
C THR A 267 -7.52 -16.99 21.66
N GLU A 268 -6.36 -16.82 22.29
CA GLU A 268 -5.73 -17.80 23.19
C GLU A 268 -6.66 -18.12 24.39
N ASP A 269 -7.34 -17.12 24.96
CA ASP A 269 -8.29 -17.28 26.05
C ASP A 269 -9.55 -18.05 25.63
N ARG A 270 -10.12 -17.72 24.46
CA ARG A 270 -11.29 -18.44 23.91
C ARG A 270 -10.95 -19.90 23.62
N LEU A 271 -9.75 -20.19 23.10
CA LEU A 271 -9.25 -21.56 22.96
C LEU A 271 -9.08 -22.27 24.31
N ARG A 272 -8.55 -21.59 25.34
CA ARG A 272 -8.38 -22.17 26.68
C ARG A 272 -9.69 -22.49 27.39
N ARG A 273 -10.79 -21.79 27.08
CA ARG A 273 -12.13 -22.14 27.58
C ARG A 273 -12.83 -23.24 26.78
N GLY A 274 -12.29 -23.64 25.62
CA GLY A 274 -12.93 -24.62 24.75
C GLY A 274 -14.09 -24.08 23.92
N GLU A 275 -14.07 -22.79 23.59
CA GLU A 275 -15.15 -22.06 22.88
C GLU A 275 -14.76 -21.65 21.44
N PRO A 276 -14.20 -22.53 20.59
CA PRO A 276 -13.69 -22.12 19.28
C PRO A 276 -14.79 -21.64 18.33
N ASN A 277 -14.55 -20.54 17.61
CA ASN A 277 -15.46 -20.03 16.58
C ASN A 277 -14.89 -20.12 15.15
N GLY A 278 -13.75 -20.80 14.98
CA GLY A 278 -13.20 -21.11 13.64
C GLY A 278 -12.50 -19.95 12.95
N SER A 279 -12.21 -18.86 13.67
CA SER A 279 -11.38 -17.77 13.16
C SER A 279 -9.93 -18.21 12.91
N TYR A 280 -9.29 -17.57 11.93
CA TYR A 280 -8.02 -18.02 11.37
C TYR A 280 -6.89 -18.15 12.42
N MET A 281 -6.81 -17.23 13.39
CA MET A 281 -5.80 -17.27 14.45
C MET A 281 -5.95 -18.45 15.41
N GLU A 282 -7.11 -19.12 15.46
CA GLU A 282 -7.23 -20.38 16.19
C GLU A 282 -6.40 -21.50 15.55
N GLU A 283 -6.28 -21.53 14.21
CA GLU A 283 -5.38 -22.47 13.53
C GLU A 283 -3.92 -22.07 13.74
N VAL A 284 -3.59 -20.77 13.69
CA VAL A 284 -2.22 -20.29 13.95
C VAL A 284 -1.75 -20.63 15.36
N VAL A 285 -2.58 -20.44 16.38
CA VAL A 285 -2.24 -20.78 17.78
C VAL A 285 -2.09 -22.29 17.95
N ARG A 286 -2.97 -23.11 17.36
CA ARG A 286 -2.88 -24.58 17.43
C ARG A 286 -1.63 -25.12 16.73
N LYS A 287 -1.32 -24.62 15.52
CA LYS A 287 -0.24 -25.10 14.64
C LYS A 287 1.03 -24.24 14.69
N GLN A 288 1.19 -23.39 15.70
CA GLN A 288 2.27 -22.40 15.79
C GLN A 288 3.67 -22.99 15.53
N LYS A 289 3.94 -24.19 16.06
CA LYS A 289 5.18 -24.93 15.85
C LYS A 289 5.36 -25.49 14.44
N GLU A 290 4.28 -25.92 13.78
CA GLU A 290 4.30 -26.43 12.40
C GLU A 290 4.61 -25.31 11.40
N PHE A 291 4.08 -24.11 11.65
CA PHE A 291 4.37 -22.91 10.86
C PHE A 291 5.72 -22.25 11.21
N GLY A 292 6.46 -22.76 12.20
CA GLY A 292 7.74 -22.19 12.65
C GLY A 292 7.65 -20.78 13.24
N LEU A 293 6.46 -20.36 13.69
CA LEU A 293 6.20 -19.02 14.22
C LEU A 293 6.41 -18.99 15.73
N ASP A 294 6.91 -17.87 16.27
CA ASP A 294 6.81 -17.56 17.69
C ASP A 294 5.60 -16.63 17.96
N ARG A 295 5.39 -16.26 19.23
CA ARG A 295 4.22 -15.44 19.62
C ARG A 295 4.34 -13.97 19.16
N GLU A 296 5.56 -13.42 19.01
CA GLU A 296 5.71 -12.06 18.48
C GLU A 296 5.49 -12.04 16.96
N THR A 297 6.04 -13.02 16.23
CA THR A 297 5.83 -13.17 14.78
C THR A 297 4.35 -13.44 14.47
N ALA A 298 3.66 -14.31 15.22
CA ALA A 298 2.23 -14.56 15.03
C ALA A 298 1.36 -13.30 15.28
N ALA A 299 1.71 -12.49 16.29
CA ALA A 299 1.00 -11.24 16.59
C ALA A 299 1.19 -10.20 15.47
N TYR A 300 2.44 -9.96 15.02
CA TYR A 300 2.71 -9.03 13.91
C TYR A 300 2.19 -9.55 12.56
N PHE A 301 2.14 -10.88 12.36
CA PHE A 301 1.57 -11.47 11.15
C PHE A 301 0.09 -11.11 10.98
N ALA A 302 -0.71 -11.36 12.02
CA ALA A 302 -2.13 -11.05 12.01
C ALA A 302 -2.38 -9.53 12.06
N GLY A 303 -1.55 -8.78 12.78
CA GLY A 303 -1.57 -7.31 12.77
C GLY A 303 -1.47 -6.72 11.37
N ALA A 304 -0.49 -7.18 10.57
CA ALA A 304 -0.32 -6.74 9.18
C ALA A 304 -1.52 -7.12 8.26
N LEU A 305 -2.31 -8.14 8.63
CA LEU A 305 -3.55 -8.47 7.93
C LEU A 305 -4.73 -7.56 8.37
N ILE A 306 -4.83 -7.15 9.65
CA ILE A 306 -5.77 -6.09 10.07
C ILE A 306 -5.47 -4.80 9.30
N GLU A 307 -4.18 -4.40 9.26
CA GLU A 307 -3.70 -3.19 8.60
C GLU A 307 -4.15 -3.14 7.13
N GLY A 308 -3.84 -4.18 6.34
CA GLY A 308 -4.27 -4.25 4.95
C GLY A 308 -5.79 -4.35 4.77
N GLY A 309 -6.47 -5.17 5.58
CA GLY A 309 -7.90 -5.47 5.44
C GLY A 309 -8.85 -4.40 5.97
N SER A 310 -8.40 -3.52 6.87
CA SER A 310 -9.21 -2.43 7.44
C SER A 310 -9.13 -1.14 6.61
N ASP A 311 -7.94 -0.73 6.21
CA ASP A 311 -7.75 0.59 5.60
C ASP A 311 -8.12 0.60 4.11
N THR A 312 -7.73 -0.44 3.37
CA THR A 312 -7.87 -0.43 1.90
C THR A 312 -9.30 -0.59 1.41
N THR A 313 -10.12 -1.44 2.06
CA THR A 313 -11.53 -1.59 1.70
C THR A 313 -12.36 -0.40 2.18
N SER A 314 -12.08 0.18 3.34
CA SER A 314 -12.78 1.39 3.81
C SER A 314 -12.44 2.61 2.96
N THR A 315 -11.16 2.82 2.62
CA THR A 315 -10.71 3.79 1.60
C THR A 315 -11.50 3.64 0.31
N TYR A 316 -11.68 2.40 -0.17
CA TYR A 316 -12.41 2.13 -1.40
C TYR A 316 -13.92 2.45 -1.28
N LEU A 317 -14.57 2.08 -0.18
CA LEU A 317 -16.00 2.37 0.03
C LEU A 317 -16.27 3.89 0.13
N ASN A 318 -15.43 4.61 0.88
CA ASN A 318 -15.52 6.07 0.99
C ASN A 318 -15.24 6.74 -0.37
N SER A 319 -14.24 6.25 -1.11
CA SER A 319 -13.96 6.69 -2.49
C SER A 319 -15.10 6.41 -3.46
N PHE A 320 -15.76 5.27 -3.34
CA PHE A 320 -16.89 4.90 -4.19
C PHE A 320 -18.07 5.84 -3.96
N ILE A 321 -18.44 6.10 -2.69
CA ILE A 321 -19.49 7.05 -2.33
C ILE A 321 -19.16 8.45 -2.88
N LEU A 322 -17.90 8.90 -2.75
CA LEU A 322 -17.44 10.18 -3.32
C LEU A 322 -17.63 10.25 -4.85
N CYS A 323 -17.27 9.19 -5.58
CA CYS A 323 -17.51 9.13 -7.03
C CYS A 323 -19.00 9.11 -7.39
N MET A 324 -19.86 8.50 -6.56
CA MET A 324 -21.32 8.51 -6.79
C MET A 324 -21.93 9.90 -6.52
N VAL A 325 -21.40 10.63 -5.54
CA VAL A 325 -21.76 12.03 -5.25
C VAL A 325 -21.37 12.97 -6.38
N ALA A 326 -20.10 12.92 -6.82
CA ALA A 326 -19.57 13.81 -7.86
C ALA A 326 -20.09 13.49 -9.27
N HIS A 327 -20.59 12.28 -9.51
CA HIS A 327 -21.05 11.82 -10.82
C HIS A 327 -22.47 11.20 -10.75
N PRO A 328 -23.51 11.97 -10.39
CA PRO A 328 -24.87 11.44 -10.17
C PRO A 328 -25.49 10.85 -11.44
N HIS A 329 -25.07 11.30 -12.63
CA HIS A 329 -25.46 10.70 -13.90
C HIS A 329 -24.86 9.30 -14.10
N VAL A 330 -23.61 9.07 -13.67
CA VAL A 330 -23.00 7.74 -13.62
C VAL A 330 -23.61 6.92 -12.50
N GLN A 331 -23.97 7.49 -11.34
CA GLN A 331 -24.66 6.76 -10.29
C GLN A 331 -25.98 6.16 -10.80
N LYS A 332 -26.81 6.96 -11.48
CA LYS A 332 -28.05 6.47 -12.10
C LYS A 332 -27.80 5.34 -13.10
N ARG A 333 -26.82 5.49 -14.00
CA ARG A 333 -26.48 4.44 -14.97
C ARG A 333 -25.76 3.24 -14.37
N ALA A 334 -25.01 3.41 -13.28
CA ALA A 334 -24.45 2.30 -12.52
C ALA A 334 -25.56 1.50 -11.85
N GLN A 335 -26.62 2.15 -11.32
CA GLN A 335 -27.85 1.48 -10.87
C GLN A 335 -28.58 0.72 -12.01
N GLU A 336 -28.20 0.92 -13.28
CA GLU A 336 -28.72 0.25 -14.49
C GLU A 336 -27.70 -0.76 -15.12
N GLU A 337 -26.38 -0.62 -14.87
CA GLU A 337 -25.26 -1.33 -15.55
C GLU A 337 -24.28 -2.12 -14.64
N ILE A 338 -24.53 -2.23 -13.31
CA ILE A 338 -23.58 -2.72 -12.27
C ILE A 338 -22.62 -3.86 -12.71
N ASP A 339 -21.29 -3.60 -12.74
CA ASP A 339 -20.26 -4.59 -12.33
C ASP A 339 -18.78 -4.10 -12.29
N ARG A 340 -18.29 -3.22 -13.21
CA ARG A 340 -16.85 -3.25 -13.60
C ARG A 340 -15.89 -2.07 -13.25
N ILE A 341 -16.37 -0.90 -12.81
CA ILE A 341 -15.76 0.36 -13.31
C ILE A 341 -14.74 1.04 -12.36
N ILE A 342 -14.90 0.93 -11.05
CA ILE A 342 -14.29 1.85 -10.07
C ILE A 342 -12.75 1.71 -9.96
N HIS A 343 -12.20 0.50 -10.12
CA HIS A 343 -10.79 0.19 -9.85
C HIS A 343 -9.74 0.80 -10.81
N ARG A 344 -10.16 1.20 -12.03
CA ARG A 344 -9.29 1.93 -12.97
C ARG A 344 -9.09 3.36 -12.50
N PHE A 345 -10.20 4.07 -12.31
CA PHE A 345 -10.22 5.52 -12.15
C PHE A 345 -9.54 5.97 -10.86
N ARG A 346 -9.83 5.32 -9.73
CA ARG A 346 -9.19 5.64 -8.44
C ARG A 346 -8.39 4.45 -7.90
N PRO A 347 -7.12 4.28 -8.30
CA PRO A 347 -6.28 3.18 -7.83
C PRO A 347 -5.85 3.40 -6.37
N VAL A 348 -6.49 2.66 -5.45
CA VAL A 348 -6.30 2.72 -3.97
C VAL A 348 -4.83 2.80 -3.50
N ALA A 349 -3.90 2.18 -4.24
CA ALA A 349 -2.46 2.32 -4.04
C ALA A 349 -1.78 2.78 -5.34
N PRO A 350 -1.55 4.09 -5.56
CA PRO A 350 -1.13 4.64 -6.85
C PRO A 350 0.34 4.33 -7.24
N LEU A 351 1.19 3.94 -6.28
CA LEU A 351 2.58 3.51 -6.52
C LEU A 351 2.87 2.03 -6.17
N LEU A 352 1.82 1.29 -5.77
CA LEU A 352 1.94 0.06 -4.96
C LEU A 352 2.84 0.29 -3.71
N PHE A 353 3.38 -0.78 -3.12
CA PHE A 353 4.38 -0.70 -2.05
C PHE A 353 5.79 -0.92 -2.62
N PRO A 354 6.85 -0.27 -2.08
CA PRO A 354 8.21 -0.37 -2.62
C PRO A 354 8.74 -1.81 -2.72
N HIS A 355 9.33 -2.16 -3.86
CA HIS A 355 10.06 -3.41 -4.09
C HIS A 355 11.57 -3.18 -3.97
N ALA A 356 12.35 -4.25 -3.81
CA ALA A 356 13.82 -4.22 -3.94
C ALA A 356 14.33 -5.38 -4.81
N ALA A 357 15.36 -5.09 -5.60
CA ALA A 357 16.13 -6.10 -6.34
C ALA A 357 17.08 -6.85 -5.39
N THR A 358 17.04 -8.19 -5.39
CA THR A 358 17.89 -9.04 -4.51
C THR A 358 19.27 -9.39 -5.07
N LYS A 359 19.50 -9.02 -6.32
CA LYS A 359 20.75 -9.17 -7.06
C LYS A 359 20.76 -8.14 -8.20
N SER A 360 21.90 -7.93 -8.84
CA SER A 360 21.93 -7.18 -10.10
C SER A 360 21.27 -8.00 -11.20
N GLU A 361 20.37 -7.39 -11.97
CA GLU A 361 19.50 -8.05 -12.96
C GLU A 361 19.46 -7.23 -14.25
N ARG A 362 19.66 -7.84 -15.42
CA ARG A 362 19.60 -7.12 -16.70
C ARG A 362 18.19 -7.20 -17.29
N TYR A 363 17.65 -6.06 -17.69
CA TYR A 363 16.36 -5.95 -18.37
C TYR A 363 16.52 -5.15 -19.65
N LEU A 364 16.33 -5.81 -20.80
CA LEU A 364 16.73 -5.30 -22.12
C LEU A 364 18.21 -4.85 -22.10
N ASN A 365 18.50 -3.62 -22.50
CA ASN A 365 19.81 -2.98 -22.44
C ASN A 365 20.19 -2.50 -21.02
N TYR A 366 19.24 -2.39 -20.09
CA TYR A 366 19.44 -1.76 -18.79
C TYR A 366 19.90 -2.74 -17.69
N MET A 367 20.84 -2.31 -16.87
CA MET A 367 21.24 -2.98 -15.62
C MET A 367 20.42 -2.41 -14.46
N ILE A 368 19.82 -3.27 -13.64
CA ILE A 368 19.19 -2.90 -12.36
C ILE A 368 20.11 -3.41 -11.25
N PRO A 369 20.81 -2.55 -10.49
CA PRO A 369 21.73 -2.97 -9.44
C PRO A 369 21.05 -3.69 -8.27
N ASN A 370 21.79 -4.59 -7.62
CA ASN A 370 21.39 -5.17 -6.33
C ASN A 370 21.04 -4.07 -5.30
N GLY A 371 19.97 -4.27 -4.52
CA GLY A 371 19.49 -3.31 -3.53
C GLY A 371 18.72 -2.12 -4.10
N SER A 372 18.59 -1.99 -5.43
CA SER A 372 17.78 -0.91 -6.03
C SER A 372 16.33 -1.00 -5.60
N THR A 373 15.77 0.14 -5.18
CA THR A 373 14.34 0.24 -4.83
C THR A 373 13.52 0.43 -6.10
N ILE A 374 12.44 -0.33 -6.26
CA ILE A 374 11.58 -0.34 -7.45
C ILE A 374 10.18 0.17 -7.06
N PHE A 375 9.67 1.18 -7.76
CA PHE A 375 8.30 1.68 -7.66
C PHE A 375 7.50 1.33 -8.92
N VAL A 376 6.20 1.04 -8.76
CA VAL A 376 5.27 0.75 -9.88
C VAL A 376 4.25 1.87 -9.95
N ASN A 377 4.39 2.76 -10.94
CA ASN A 377 3.50 3.90 -11.13
C ASN A 377 2.14 3.47 -11.70
N ARG A 378 1.31 2.82 -10.87
CA ARG A 378 -0.05 2.38 -11.20
C ARG A 378 -0.96 3.53 -11.58
N TRP A 379 -0.78 4.72 -10.99
CA TRP A 379 -1.45 5.93 -11.45
C TRP A 379 -1.15 6.20 -12.92
N GLY A 380 0.13 6.28 -13.29
CA GLY A 380 0.57 6.48 -14.66
C GLY A 380 0.10 5.40 -15.63
N ILE A 381 0.06 4.12 -15.22
CA ILE A 381 -0.50 3.02 -16.04
C ILE A 381 -1.96 3.27 -16.41
N PHE A 382 -2.80 3.72 -15.47
CA PHE A 382 -4.24 3.93 -15.70
C PHE A 382 -4.62 5.32 -16.22
N HIS A 383 -3.67 6.26 -16.23
CA HIS A 383 -3.81 7.62 -16.77
C HIS A 383 -2.88 7.87 -17.97
N ASP A 384 -2.47 6.80 -18.65
CA ASP A 384 -1.70 6.86 -19.88
C ASP A 384 -2.62 7.28 -21.04
N PRO A 385 -2.42 8.47 -21.67
CA PRO A 385 -3.26 8.97 -22.74
C PRO A 385 -3.11 8.19 -24.06
N ASP A 386 -2.08 7.36 -24.21
CA ASP A 386 -1.92 6.48 -25.37
C ASP A 386 -2.75 5.19 -25.22
N VAL A 387 -2.85 4.65 -24.00
CA VAL A 387 -3.63 3.44 -23.67
C VAL A 387 -5.12 3.73 -23.46
N TYR A 388 -5.42 4.83 -22.76
CA TYR A 388 -6.77 5.27 -22.42
C TYR A 388 -7.03 6.62 -23.09
N GLU A 389 -8.08 6.71 -23.88
CA GLU A 389 -8.61 7.99 -24.34
C GLU A 389 -9.18 8.77 -23.13
N ASP A 390 -9.06 10.10 -23.15
CA ASP A 390 -9.46 11.02 -22.07
C ASP A 390 -9.27 10.44 -20.65
N PRO A 391 -8.02 10.15 -20.24
CA PRO A 391 -7.72 9.27 -19.11
C PRO A 391 -8.20 9.80 -17.76
N GLU A 392 -8.15 11.12 -17.59
CA GLU A 392 -8.51 11.86 -16.37
C GLU A 392 -10.03 11.96 -16.17
N SER A 393 -10.84 11.59 -17.17
CA SER A 393 -12.30 11.58 -17.09
C SER A 393 -12.85 10.23 -16.61
N PHE A 394 -13.92 10.28 -15.82
CA PHE A 394 -14.68 9.10 -15.41
C PHE A 394 -15.66 8.68 -16.51
N LEU A 395 -15.18 7.85 -17.45
CA LEU A 395 -15.93 7.39 -18.62
C LEU A 395 -16.23 5.87 -18.55
N PRO A 396 -17.38 5.46 -17.97
CA PRO A 396 -17.86 4.08 -17.88
C PRO A 396 -17.84 3.28 -19.19
N GLU A 397 -18.27 3.92 -20.27
CA GLU A 397 -18.62 3.33 -21.57
C GLU A 397 -17.41 2.63 -22.20
N ARG A 398 -16.21 3.10 -21.84
CA ARG A 398 -14.94 2.58 -22.31
C ARG A 398 -14.78 1.08 -22.04
N LEU A 399 -15.32 0.58 -20.91
CA LEU A 399 -15.32 -0.84 -20.53
C LEU A 399 -16.35 -1.70 -21.30
N LEU A 400 -17.25 -1.07 -22.04
CA LEU A 400 -18.17 -1.74 -22.97
C LEU A 400 -17.52 -1.95 -24.36
N LEU A 401 -16.47 -1.20 -24.68
CA LEU A 401 -15.75 -1.26 -25.97
C LEU A 401 -14.63 -2.32 -25.97
N THR A 402 -13.95 -2.51 -24.84
CA THR A 402 -12.90 -3.53 -24.66
C THR A 402 -12.90 -4.08 -23.23
N GLU A 403 -12.48 -5.33 -23.04
CA GLU A 403 -12.52 -6.04 -21.73
C GLU A 403 -11.89 -5.26 -20.56
N ASN A 404 -10.80 -4.54 -20.84
CA ASN A 404 -10.04 -3.77 -19.85
C ASN A 404 -10.26 -2.25 -19.97
N GLY A 405 -11.15 -1.80 -20.85
CA GLY A 405 -11.43 -0.38 -21.05
C GLY A 405 -10.25 0.39 -21.64
N THR A 406 -9.48 -0.22 -22.55
CA THR A 406 -8.48 0.48 -23.37
C THR A 406 -9.10 0.98 -24.67
N LYS A 407 -8.36 1.79 -25.44
CA LYS A 407 -8.71 2.05 -26.85
C LYS A 407 -8.80 0.74 -27.64
N PRO A 408 -9.71 0.61 -28.63
CA PRO A 408 -9.79 -0.57 -29.49
C PRO A 408 -8.48 -0.84 -30.26
N GLY A 409 -8.12 -2.12 -30.40
CA GLY A 409 -6.95 -2.56 -31.19
C GLY A 409 -5.61 -2.59 -30.45
N LEU A 410 -5.55 -2.19 -29.17
CA LEU A 410 -4.36 -2.36 -28.32
C LEU A 410 -4.16 -3.84 -27.91
N GLU A 411 -2.89 -4.24 -27.71
CA GLU A 411 -2.53 -5.51 -27.08
C GLU A 411 -2.69 -5.35 -25.54
N THR A 412 -3.61 -6.10 -24.93
CA THR A 412 -3.95 -5.94 -23.49
C THR A 412 -3.52 -7.11 -22.61
N SER A 413 -2.76 -8.09 -23.10
CA SER A 413 -2.36 -9.28 -22.32
C SER A 413 -1.49 -8.96 -21.09
N SER A 414 -0.94 -7.74 -20.99
CA SER A 414 -0.24 -7.22 -19.81
C SER A 414 -1.12 -6.44 -18.83
N LEU A 415 -2.27 -5.95 -19.28
CA LEU A 415 -3.25 -5.20 -18.48
C LEU A 415 -4.27 -6.14 -17.84
N LYS A 416 -3.85 -6.90 -16.81
CA LYS A 416 -4.75 -7.77 -16.05
C LYS A 416 -5.59 -6.95 -15.05
N PRO A 417 -6.88 -7.25 -14.84
CA PRO A 417 -7.68 -6.64 -13.76
C PRO A 417 -7.04 -6.81 -12.37
N THR A 418 -6.31 -7.92 -12.15
CA THR A 418 -5.60 -8.22 -10.91
C THR A 418 -4.40 -7.31 -10.63
N LEU A 419 -3.92 -6.48 -11.58
CA LEU A 419 -2.92 -5.42 -11.32
C LEU A 419 -3.35 -4.52 -10.16
N SER A 420 -4.67 -4.37 -9.96
CA SER A 420 -5.26 -3.63 -8.84
C SER A 420 -4.87 -4.15 -7.46
N PHE A 421 -4.44 -5.41 -7.38
CA PHE A 421 -4.04 -6.15 -6.19
C PHE A 421 -2.53 -6.48 -6.18
N GLY A 422 -1.73 -5.86 -7.05
CA GLY A 422 -0.28 -6.12 -7.14
C GLY A 422 0.08 -7.34 -8.01
N VAL A 423 1.36 -7.71 -8.00
CA VAL A 423 1.95 -8.59 -9.03
C VAL A 423 2.93 -9.63 -8.48
N GLY A 424 3.04 -10.75 -9.19
CA GLY A 424 3.99 -11.84 -8.91
C GLY A 424 3.87 -12.41 -7.49
N ARG A 425 5.01 -12.79 -6.90
CA ARG A 425 5.10 -13.36 -5.53
C ARG A 425 4.77 -12.36 -4.40
N ARG A 426 4.26 -11.15 -4.72
CA ARG A 426 3.79 -10.15 -3.76
C ARG A 426 2.42 -9.57 -4.15
N ALA A 427 1.63 -10.29 -4.95
CA ALA A 427 0.21 -10.01 -5.11
C ALA A 427 -0.52 -10.11 -3.75
N CYS A 428 -1.64 -9.38 -3.62
CA CYS A 428 -2.35 -9.19 -2.36
C CYS A 428 -2.84 -10.53 -1.79
N ALA A 429 -2.37 -10.89 -0.60
CA ALA A 429 -2.84 -12.09 0.09
C ALA A 429 -4.36 -12.09 0.32
N GLY A 430 -4.96 -10.92 0.57
CA GLY A 430 -6.39 -10.77 0.83
C GLY A 430 -7.28 -10.58 -0.39
N ILE A 431 -6.78 -10.78 -1.63
CA ILE A 431 -7.48 -10.45 -2.88
C ILE A 431 -8.94 -10.93 -2.91
N HIS A 432 -9.20 -12.18 -2.55
CA HIS A 432 -10.54 -12.76 -2.62
C HIS A 432 -11.50 -12.20 -1.56
N VAL A 433 -11.01 -11.92 -0.34
CA VAL A 433 -11.82 -11.29 0.72
C VAL A 433 -12.13 -9.84 0.36
N ALA A 434 -11.15 -9.12 -0.20
CA ALA A 434 -11.35 -7.76 -0.68
C ALA A 434 -12.35 -7.72 -1.85
N GLN A 435 -12.19 -8.56 -2.87
CA GLN A 435 -13.10 -8.64 -4.02
C GLN A 435 -14.54 -8.96 -3.60
N ASN A 436 -14.75 -9.97 -2.75
CA ASN A 436 -16.09 -10.32 -2.26
C ASN A 436 -16.71 -9.15 -1.49
N SER A 437 -15.97 -8.54 -0.56
CA SER A 437 -16.41 -7.35 0.18
C SER A 437 -16.74 -6.16 -0.73
N ILE A 438 -15.91 -5.89 -1.73
CA ILE A 438 -16.11 -4.81 -2.70
C ILE A 438 -17.38 -5.04 -3.51
N ASN A 439 -17.52 -6.21 -4.12
CA ASN A 439 -18.67 -6.52 -4.99
C ASN A 439 -19.99 -6.46 -4.22
N ILE A 440 -20.05 -7.12 -3.05
CA ILE A 440 -21.24 -7.09 -2.17
C ILE A 440 -21.63 -5.65 -1.84
N ASN A 441 -20.70 -4.83 -1.36
CA ASN A 441 -21.05 -3.50 -0.87
C ASN A 441 -21.32 -2.49 -2.01
N VAL A 442 -20.64 -2.58 -3.17
CA VAL A 442 -20.99 -1.73 -4.33
C VAL A 442 -22.38 -2.06 -4.84
N MET A 443 -22.72 -3.34 -4.99
CA MET A 443 -24.07 -3.78 -5.37
C MET A 443 -25.11 -3.31 -4.35
N ASN A 444 -24.87 -3.58 -3.06
CA ASN A 444 -25.78 -3.23 -1.98
C ASN A 444 -26.01 -1.72 -1.84
N LEU A 445 -24.96 -0.90 -1.95
CA LEU A 445 -25.05 0.56 -1.83
C LEU A 445 -25.82 1.18 -3.00
N LEU A 446 -25.55 0.76 -4.25
CA LEU A 446 -26.31 1.18 -5.44
C LEU A 446 -27.76 0.72 -5.39
N TRP A 447 -28.01 -0.49 -4.86
CA TRP A 447 -29.36 -0.99 -4.69
C TRP A 447 -30.12 -0.21 -3.61
N ALA A 448 -29.49 0.12 -2.49
CA ALA A 448 -30.13 0.72 -1.31
C ALA A 448 -30.36 2.23 -1.42
N PHE A 449 -29.35 3.01 -1.82
CA PHE A 449 -29.30 4.46 -1.60
C PHE A 449 -29.09 5.28 -2.87
N ASP A 450 -29.65 6.48 -2.86
CA ASP A 450 -29.21 7.58 -3.73
C ASP A 450 -28.27 8.47 -2.91
N PHE A 451 -27.10 8.77 -3.47
CA PHE A 451 -26.08 9.66 -2.93
C PHE A 451 -26.12 11.00 -3.65
N LYS A 452 -26.11 12.12 -2.95
CA LYS A 452 -26.17 13.47 -3.51
C LYS A 452 -25.14 14.38 -2.85
N PRO A 453 -24.61 15.38 -3.58
CA PRO A 453 -23.73 16.37 -2.96
C PRO A 453 -24.47 17.17 -1.90
N PRO A 454 -23.74 17.70 -0.89
CA PRO A 454 -24.30 18.67 0.03
C PRO A 454 -24.66 19.96 -0.70
N VAL A 455 -25.54 20.75 -0.11
CA VAL A 455 -25.93 22.08 -0.61
C VAL A 455 -25.67 23.13 0.45
N ASP A 456 -25.35 24.35 0.02
CA ASP A 456 -25.21 25.50 0.91
C ASP A 456 -26.59 26.04 1.38
N LEU A 457 -26.58 27.12 2.17
CA LEU A 457 -27.81 27.72 2.71
C LEU A 457 -28.66 28.40 1.62
N GLU A 458 -28.03 28.74 0.51
CA GLU A 458 -28.60 29.33 -0.70
C GLU A 458 -29.15 28.25 -1.67
N GLY A 459 -28.80 26.98 -1.47
CA GLY A 459 -29.27 25.82 -2.24
C GLY A 459 -28.36 25.42 -3.42
N ASN A 460 -27.14 25.98 -3.53
CA ASN A 460 -26.16 25.60 -4.55
C ASN A 460 -25.47 24.28 -4.18
N VAL A 461 -25.08 23.50 -5.19
CA VAL A 461 -24.28 22.28 -5.02
C VAL A 461 -22.87 22.63 -4.55
N ILE A 462 -22.45 22.00 -3.45
CA ILE A 462 -21.07 22.04 -2.98
C ILE A 462 -20.32 20.84 -3.61
N GLU A 463 -19.48 21.12 -4.60
CA GLU A 463 -18.62 20.12 -5.24
C GLU A 463 -17.58 19.57 -4.25
N PRO A 464 -17.47 18.25 -4.06
CA PRO A 464 -16.57 17.67 -3.05
C PRO A 464 -15.11 17.59 -3.55
N ASP A 465 -14.14 17.75 -2.64
CA ASP A 465 -12.73 17.59 -2.99
C ASP A 465 -12.42 16.12 -3.33
N LEU A 466 -12.03 15.87 -4.58
CA LEU A 466 -11.68 14.55 -5.07
C LEU A 466 -10.29 14.08 -4.60
N TRP A 467 -9.43 14.97 -4.12
CA TRP A 467 -8.00 14.71 -3.94
C TRP A 467 -7.62 14.23 -2.53
N GLY A 468 -7.10 13.00 -2.43
CA GLY A 468 -6.48 12.47 -1.21
C GLY A 468 -4.97 12.71 -1.16
N GLN A 469 -4.40 12.78 0.05
CA GLN A 469 -2.95 12.78 0.30
C GLN A 469 -2.59 11.60 1.21
N GLY A 470 -1.55 10.85 0.85
CA GLY A 470 -1.07 9.70 1.62
C GLY A 470 -0.40 8.62 0.77
N ILE A 471 -0.22 7.45 1.37
CA ILE A 471 0.22 6.22 0.70
C ILE A 471 -0.97 5.49 0.05
N THR A 472 -2.10 5.46 0.76
CA THR A 472 -3.44 5.24 0.22
C THR A 472 -4.06 6.58 -0.19
N THR A 473 -4.93 6.59 -1.20
CA THR A 473 -5.64 7.80 -1.69
C THR A 473 -7.03 7.94 -1.06
N ASP A 474 -7.12 7.73 0.26
CA ASP A 474 -8.34 7.96 1.04
C ASP A 474 -8.80 9.41 0.83
N PRO A 475 -10.06 9.66 0.43
CA PRO A 475 -10.58 11.02 0.42
C PRO A 475 -10.55 11.63 1.82
N LEU A 476 -10.41 12.96 1.88
CA LEU A 476 -10.68 13.67 3.11
C LEU A 476 -12.15 13.47 3.52
N PRO A 477 -12.49 13.50 4.83
CA PRO A 477 -13.89 13.45 5.27
C PRO A 477 -14.72 14.53 4.55
N PHE A 478 -15.79 14.09 3.89
CA PHE A 478 -16.65 14.93 3.06
C PHE A 478 -18.11 14.76 3.47
N GLU A 479 -18.92 15.79 3.27
CA GLU A 479 -20.36 15.73 3.52
C GLU A 479 -21.09 15.11 2.32
N CYS A 480 -22.20 14.41 2.59
CA CYS A 480 -22.97 13.68 1.59
C CYS A 480 -24.43 13.59 2.05
N GLN A 481 -25.38 13.87 1.15
CA GLN A 481 -26.79 13.58 1.39
C GLN A 481 -27.08 12.16 0.93
N ILE A 482 -27.43 11.26 1.86
CA ILE A 482 -27.74 9.86 1.57
C ILE A 482 -29.20 9.59 1.89
N THR A 483 -29.97 9.12 0.91
CA THR A 483 -31.40 8.80 1.07
C THR A 483 -31.71 7.40 0.56
N PRO A 484 -32.50 6.56 1.27
CA PRO A 484 -32.92 5.26 0.75
C PRO A 484 -33.79 5.44 -0.50
N ARG A 485 -33.54 4.65 -1.54
CA ARG A 485 -34.15 4.80 -2.88
C ARG A 485 -35.67 4.59 -2.88
N THR A 486 -36.16 3.71 -2.00
CA THR A 486 -37.58 3.55 -1.70
C THR A 486 -37.76 3.19 -0.23
N ARG A 487 -38.99 3.29 0.27
CA ARG A 487 -39.33 2.92 1.65
C ARG A 487 -39.16 1.41 1.88
N GLU A 488 -39.62 0.59 0.95
CA GLU A 488 -39.61 -0.87 1.03
C GLU A 488 -38.18 -1.42 1.16
N LYS A 489 -37.21 -0.76 0.51
CA LYS A 489 -35.79 -1.06 0.66
C LYS A 489 -35.26 -0.75 2.05
N ALA A 490 -35.69 0.36 2.65
CA ALA A 490 -35.33 0.72 4.03
C ALA A 490 -35.89 -0.30 5.05
N GLU A 491 -37.11 -0.80 4.85
CA GLU A 491 -37.64 -1.89 5.66
C GLU A 491 -36.86 -3.20 5.46
N LEU A 492 -36.55 -3.60 4.22
CA LEU A 492 -35.75 -4.81 3.96
C LEU A 492 -34.33 -4.72 4.57
N ILE A 493 -33.71 -3.53 4.56
CA ILE A 493 -32.40 -3.30 5.22
C ILE A 493 -32.47 -3.56 6.74
N ARG A 494 -33.56 -3.15 7.42
CA ARG A 494 -33.74 -3.44 8.84
C ARG A 494 -33.94 -4.94 9.08
N GLN A 495 -34.69 -5.61 8.20
CA GLN A 495 -34.90 -7.05 8.29
C GLN A 495 -33.59 -7.83 8.06
N GLU A 496 -32.85 -7.58 6.98
CA GLU A 496 -31.57 -8.26 6.69
C GLU A 496 -30.55 -8.07 7.82
N PHE A 497 -30.51 -6.89 8.46
CA PHE A 497 -29.68 -6.67 9.65
C PHE A 497 -30.17 -7.43 10.90
N PHE A 498 -31.49 -7.58 11.08
CA PHE A 498 -32.05 -8.41 12.15
C PHE A 498 -31.77 -9.90 11.92
N ASP A 499 -32.03 -10.42 10.71
CA ASP A 499 -31.83 -11.81 10.31
C ASP A 499 -30.34 -12.20 10.34
N ALA A 500 -29.42 -11.24 10.17
CA ALA A 500 -27.98 -11.43 10.35
C ALA A 500 -27.53 -11.66 11.82
N THR A 501 -28.42 -11.54 12.81
CA THR A 501 -28.10 -11.71 14.25
C THR A 501 -27.37 -13.02 14.55
N ASP A 502 -27.87 -14.14 14.03
CA ASP A 502 -27.28 -15.48 14.21
C ASP A 502 -25.84 -15.57 13.68
N VAL A 503 -25.44 -14.71 12.74
CA VAL A 503 -24.04 -14.63 12.27
C VAL A 503 -23.21 -13.80 13.24
N PHE A 504 -23.72 -12.67 13.71
CA PHE A 504 -23.00 -11.75 14.59
C PHE A 504 -22.64 -12.36 15.95
N GLU A 505 -23.57 -13.06 16.62
CA GLU A 505 -23.35 -13.54 18.00
C GLU A 505 -22.11 -14.43 18.15
N LYS A 506 -21.78 -15.19 17.11
CA LYS A 506 -20.57 -16.04 17.02
C LYS A 506 -19.26 -15.26 17.16
N PHE A 507 -19.29 -13.94 16.94
CA PHE A 507 -18.15 -13.02 16.96
C PHE A 507 -18.27 -11.91 18.00
N GLU A 508 -19.30 -11.90 18.84
CA GLU A 508 -19.51 -10.88 19.89
C GLU A 508 -18.86 -11.23 21.24
N PHE A 509 -17.99 -12.25 21.25
CA PHE A 509 -17.18 -12.54 22.42
C PHE A 509 -16.19 -11.39 22.71
N GLY A 510 -16.11 -10.99 23.98
CA GLY A 510 -15.10 -10.01 24.43
C GLY A 510 -15.36 -8.58 23.98
N LEU A 511 -16.60 -8.23 23.63
CA LEU A 511 -17.05 -6.84 23.50
C LEU A 511 -16.98 -6.11 24.85
N SER A 512 -16.84 -4.78 24.80
CA SER A 512 -16.92 -3.92 25.99
C SER A 512 -18.34 -3.85 26.56
N SER A 513 -18.55 -3.16 27.68
CA SER A 513 -19.91 -2.96 28.22
C SER A 513 -20.74 -2.05 27.31
N GLU A 514 -20.12 -1.00 26.79
CA GLU A 514 -20.70 -0.01 25.88
C GLU A 514 -21.03 -0.64 24.52
N ASP A 515 -20.15 -1.51 24.00
CA ASP A 515 -20.37 -2.22 22.73
C ASP A 515 -21.51 -3.24 22.86
N ARG A 516 -21.63 -3.93 24.00
CA ARG A 516 -22.78 -4.84 24.28
C ARG A 516 -24.08 -4.06 24.43
N GLU A 517 -24.05 -2.89 25.07
CA GLU A 517 -25.22 -2.03 25.15
C GLU A 517 -25.65 -1.53 23.76
N PHE A 518 -24.69 -1.09 22.93
CA PHE A 518 -24.96 -0.69 21.54
C PHE A 518 -25.61 -1.82 20.74
N VAL A 519 -25.09 -3.05 20.79
CA VAL A 519 -25.71 -4.20 20.11
C VAL A 519 -27.14 -4.45 20.62
N ALA A 520 -27.35 -4.43 21.94
CA ALA A 520 -28.67 -4.63 22.53
C ALA A 520 -29.68 -3.52 22.20
N GLN A 521 -29.23 -2.26 22.07
CA GLN A 521 -30.06 -1.15 21.59
C GLN A 521 -30.37 -1.30 20.09
N SER A 522 -29.38 -1.63 19.26
CA SER A 522 -29.53 -1.72 17.80
C SER A 522 -30.51 -2.84 17.40
N ARG A 523 -30.42 -4.03 18.00
CA ARG A 523 -31.36 -5.13 17.71
C ARG A 523 -32.80 -4.84 18.13
N ARG A 524 -33.01 -4.03 19.18
CA ARG A 524 -34.35 -3.56 19.59
C ARG A 524 -34.94 -2.52 18.64
N ARG A 525 -34.09 -1.80 17.89
CA ARG A 525 -34.52 -0.80 16.89
C ARG A 525 -34.81 -1.43 15.52
N SER A 526 -34.20 -2.56 15.19
CA SER A 526 -34.53 -3.32 13.97
C SER A 526 -35.71 -4.28 14.13
N SER A 527 -36.12 -4.59 15.36
CA SER A 527 -37.34 -5.34 15.69
C SER A 527 -38.59 -4.47 15.88
N MET A 528 -38.60 -3.23 15.34
CA MET A 528 -39.68 -2.24 15.43
C MET A 528 -39.98 -1.63 14.06
#